data_AF-A0A2X4WZ54-F1
#
_entry.id   AF-A0A2X4WZ54-F1
#
_cell.length_a   1.000
_cell.length_b   1.000
_cell.length_c   1.000
_cell.angle_alpha   90.00
_cell.angle_beta   90.00
_cell.angle_gamma   90.00
#
_symmetry.space_group_name_H-M   'P 1'
#
loop_
_entity.id
_entity.type
_entity.pdbx_description
1 polymer ?
#
loop_
_entity_poly.entity_id
_entity_poly.type
_entity_poly.pdbx_seq_one_letter_code
_entity_poly.pdbx_strand_id
1 'polypeptide(L)'
;MKNIQGVMQLTAKYLTLQNVEKLRALQLSIELLKEIGMIVEVLPFEESQMKDQLQRSATSIVQNIAKGEQLYLRQKFNLYSDAIGSAQETKSWLMTCNGKGLISEGEFLTLDSMIDSIIKMLNRILENLKINNSSVSLPIPVVQNVRTLPCVQTAQRLVKELYELQCISHGEWYSYILKQMVTSASNIASHASESEQLYPKKKLAFLNLAIQESNVVKAYLNLMMSKGIYDREKYEEIKEMIEEIQYLLIQGMKQIDTEIKVLM
;
A
#
# COMPACT_ATOMS: atom_id res chain seq x y z
N MET A 1 -27.50 18.95 52.35
CA MET A 1 -26.56 17.87 52.02
C MET A 1 -26.96 17.30 50.66
N LYS A 2 -26.15 17.56 49.62
CA LYS A 2 -26.33 16.98 48.28
C LYS A 2 -25.94 15.50 48.36
N ASN A 3 -26.89 14.58 48.14
CA ASN A 3 -26.54 13.18 47.98
C ASN A 3 -26.53 12.83 46.49
N ILE A 4 -25.33 12.56 46.01
CA ILE A 4 -24.98 12.27 44.63
C ILE A 4 -25.30 10.78 44.42
N GLN A 5 -26.46 10.48 43.85
CA GLN A 5 -26.75 9.17 43.27
C GLN A 5 -26.93 9.35 41.76
N GLY A 6 -25.83 9.71 41.11
CA GLY A 6 -25.65 9.63 39.66
C GLY A 6 -24.48 8.71 39.37
N VAL A 7 -24.53 7.47 39.87
CA VAL A 7 -23.55 6.45 39.47
C VAL A 7 -23.94 6.02 38.06
N MET A 8 -23.28 6.60 37.05
CA MET A 8 -23.25 6.06 35.70
C MET A 8 -22.89 4.57 35.80
N GLN A 9 -23.86 3.70 35.50
CA GLN A 9 -23.58 2.31 35.21
C GLN A 9 -22.66 2.26 33.99
N LEU A 10 -21.35 2.12 34.24
CA LEU A 10 -20.40 1.65 33.24
C LEU A 10 -20.73 0.17 32.99
N THR A 11 -21.76 -0.09 32.17
CA THR A 11 -21.97 -1.44 31.64
C THR A 11 -20.80 -1.75 30.73
N ALA A 12 -19.86 -2.57 31.20
CA ALA A 12 -18.87 -3.20 30.35
C ALA A 12 -19.63 -3.93 29.23
N LYS A 13 -19.60 -3.37 28.02
CA LYS A 13 -20.25 -3.95 26.86
C LYS A 13 -19.35 -5.11 26.40
N TYR A 14 -19.65 -6.32 26.85
CA TYR A 14 -18.93 -7.52 26.41
C TYR A 14 -19.04 -7.66 24.89
N LEU A 15 -17.95 -8.08 24.25
CA LEU A 15 -17.93 -8.33 22.81
C LEU A 15 -18.75 -9.60 22.51
N THR A 16 -19.74 -9.50 21.63
CA THR A 16 -20.48 -10.66 21.14
C THR A 16 -19.78 -11.24 19.92
N LEU A 17 -19.75 -12.57 19.80
CA LEU A 17 -19.25 -13.25 18.61
C LEU A 17 -20.03 -12.74 17.39
N GLN A 18 -19.33 -12.05 16.49
CA GLN A 18 -19.96 -11.54 15.28
C GLN A 18 -19.97 -12.61 14.20
N ASN A 19 -21.08 -12.69 13.45
CA ASN A 19 -21.14 -13.49 12.23
C ASN A 19 -20.47 -12.69 11.09
N VAL A 20 -19.14 -12.79 11.05
CA VAL A 20 -18.28 -12.09 10.09
C VAL A 20 -18.50 -12.59 8.66
N GLU A 21 -18.95 -13.84 8.49
CA GLU A 21 -19.12 -14.48 7.18
C GLU A 21 -20.17 -13.77 6.30
N LYS A 22 -21.07 -12.98 6.90
CA LYS A 22 -22.06 -12.16 6.18
C LYS A 22 -21.51 -10.81 5.72
N LEU A 23 -20.29 -10.43 6.13
CA LEU A 23 -19.70 -9.16 5.75
C LEU A 23 -19.26 -9.23 4.29
N ARG A 24 -19.97 -8.51 3.41
CA ARG A 24 -19.68 -8.49 1.96
C ARG A 24 -18.24 -8.09 1.64
N ALA A 25 -17.66 -7.18 2.41
CA ALA A 25 -16.25 -6.78 2.26
C ALA A 25 -15.28 -7.94 2.52
N LEU A 26 -15.60 -8.84 3.47
CA LEU A 26 -14.80 -10.04 3.73
C LEU A 26 -14.98 -11.09 2.63
N GLN A 27 -16.22 -11.31 2.17
CA GLN A 27 -16.49 -12.26 1.10
C GLN A 27 -15.72 -11.88 -0.18
N LEU A 28 -15.80 -10.61 -0.57
CA LEU A 28 -15.08 -10.09 -1.74
C LEU A 28 -13.56 -10.12 -1.56
N SER A 29 -13.04 -9.91 -0.34
CA SER A 29 -11.59 -10.02 -0.10
C SER A 29 -11.08 -11.46 -0.15
N ILE A 30 -11.90 -12.44 0.23
CA ILE A 30 -11.60 -13.87 0.06
C ILE A 30 -11.60 -14.24 -1.44
N GLU A 31 -12.57 -13.73 -2.20
CA GLU A 31 -12.59 -13.90 -3.67
C GLU A 31 -11.33 -13.29 -4.30
N LEU A 32 -10.99 -12.04 -3.94
CA LEU A 32 -9.76 -11.38 -4.39
C LEU A 32 -8.53 -12.23 -4.07
N LEU A 33 -8.41 -12.74 -2.84
CA LEU A 33 -7.27 -13.57 -2.42
C LEU A 33 -7.14 -14.83 -3.27
N LYS A 34 -8.26 -15.47 -3.64
CA LYS A 34 -8.26 -16.64 -4.51
C LYS A 34 -7.75 -16.29 -5.91
N GLU A 35 -8.24 -15.21 -6.50
CA GLU A 35 -7.80 -14.74 -7.82
C GLU A 35 -6.30 -14.38 -7.81
N ILE A 36 -5.85 -13.69 -6.77
CA ILE A 36 -4.42 -13.40 -6.55
C ILE A 36 -3.59 -14.68 -6.46
N GLY A 37 -4.07 -15.71 -5.75
CA GLY A 37 -3.39 -17.00 -5.68
C GLY A 37 -3.17 -17.62 -7.06
N MET A 38 -4.18 -17.56 -7.95
CA MET A 38 -4.05 -18.06 -9.32
C MET A 38 -3.02 -17.27 -10.14
N ILE A 39 -2.97 -15.93 -9.98
CA ILE A 39 -1.94 -15.10 -10.62
C ILE A 39 -0.55 -15.47 -10.11
N VAL A 40 -0.38 -15.59 -8.79
CA VAL A 40 0.91 -15.92 -8.16
C VAL A 40 1.47 -17.26 -8.63
N GLU A 41 0.61 -18.24 -8.87
CA GLU A 41 1.01 -19.56 -9.38
C GLU A 41 1.61 -19.52 -10.78
N VAL A 42 1.10 -18.65 -11.65
CA VAL A 42 1.54 -18.56 -13.06
C VAL A 42 2.67 -17.55 -13.32
N LEU A 43 2.93 -16.65 -12.37
CA LEU A 43 4.04 -15.70 -12.49
C LEU A 43 5.40 -16.44 -12.64
N PRO A 44 6.40 -15.85 -13.31
CA PRO A 44 7.73 -16.46 -13.44
C PRO A 44 8.41 -16.72 -12.09
N PHE A 45 9.30 -17.71 -12.02
CA PHE A 45 10.05 -18.04 -10.80
C PHE A 45 10.94 -16.86 -10.35
N GLU A 46 11.45 -16.10 -11.31
CA GLU A 46 12.32 -14.95 -11.13
C GLU A 46 11.65 -13.82 -10.35
N GLU A 47 10.31 -13.81 -10.30
CA GLU A 47 9.46 -12.82 -9.63
C GLU A 47 9.05 -13.25 -8.21
N SER A 48 9.82 -14.12 -7.55
CA SER A 48 9.49 -14.69 -6.24
C SER A 48 9.14 -13.65 -5.17
N GLN A 49 9.87 -12.53 -5.10
CA GLN A 49 9.55 -11.47 -4.14
C GLN A 49 8.21 -10.79 -4.44
N MET A 50 7.90 -10.58 -5.72
CA MET A 50 6.62 -9.98 -6.12
C MET A 50 5.46 -10.93 -5.82
N LYS A 51 5.64 -12.23 -6.08
CA LYS A 51 4.70 -13.29 -5.67
C LYS A 51 4.41 -13.22 -4.18
N ASP A 52 5.46 -13.19 -3.35
CA ASP A 52 5.33 -13.14 -1.90
C ASP A 52 4.61 -11.87 -1.44
N GLN A 53 4.98 -10.71 -1.97
CA GLN A 53 4.39 -9.44 -1.55
C GLN A 53 2.93 -9.30 -1.98
N LEU A 54 2.59 -9.75 -3.20
CA LEU A 54 1.21 -9.77 -3.68
C LEU A 54 0.33 -10.73 -2.84
N GLN A 55 0.83 -11.94 -2.55
CA GLN A 55 0.13 -12.91 -1.72
C GLN A 55 -0.06 -12.41 -0.27
N ARG A 56 0.99 -11.83 0.33
CA ARG A 56 0.95 -11.33 1.71
C ARG A 56 0.02 -10.13 1.87
N SER A 57 0.10 -9.16 0.97
CA SER A 57 -0.77 -7.98 0.99
C SER A 57 -2.24 -8.38 0.81
N ALA A 58 -2.58 -9.24 -0.15
CA ALA A 58 -3.95 -9.75 -0.31
C ALA A 58 -4.45 -10.54 0.91
N THR A 59 -3.59 -11.39 1.50
CA THR A 59 -3.92 -12.15 2.72
C THR A 59 -4.19 -11.23 3.91
N SER A 60 -3.39 -10.17 4.05
CA SER A 60 -3.54 -9.16 5.11
C SER A 60 -4.91 -8.48 5.09
N ILE A 61 -5.48 -8.22 3.91
CA ILE A 61 -6.83 -7.66 3.77
C ILE A 61 -7.86 -8.56 4.47
N VAL A 62 -7.86 -9.86 4.14
CA VAL A 62 -8.78 -10.86 4.73
C VAL A 62 -8.61 -10.93 6.25
N GLN A 63 -7.37 -11.05 6.71
CA GLN A 63 -7.05 -11.20 8.14
C GLN A 63 -7.48 -9.98 8.95
N ASN A 64 -7.19 -8.77 8.47
CA ASN A 64 -7.52 -7.53 9.17
C ASN A 64 -9.02 -7.27 9.21
N ILE A 65 -9.76 -7.57 8.14
CA ILE A 65 -11.22 -7.47 8.13
C ILE A 65 -11.82 -8.46 9.14
N ALA A 66 -11.42 -9.73 9.08
CA ALA A 66 -11.97 -10.78 9.95
C ALA A 66 -11.67 -10.51 11.43
N LYS A 67 -10.43 -10.12 11.76
CA LYS A 67 -10.03 -9.77 13.12
C LYS A 67 -10.71 -8.50 13.61
N GLY A 68 -10.90 -7.50 12.73
CA GLY A 68 -11.54 -6.22 13.07
C GLY A 68 -12.97 -6.38 13.55
N GLU A 69 -13.75 -7.29 12.95
CA GLU A 69 -15.12 -7.58 13.41
C GLU A 69 -15.18 -8.16 14.84
N GLN A 70 -14.07 -8.72 15.34
CA GLN A 70 -13.97 -9.33 16.66
C GLN A 70 -13.25 -8.43 17.69
N LEU A 71 -13.07 -7.14 17.42
CA LEU A 71 -12.38 -6.23 18.34
C LEU A 71 -13.18 -4.95 18.64
N TYR A 72 -12.77 -4.27 19.71
CA TYR A 72 -13.36 -3.01 20.13
C TYR A 72 -13.14 -1.89 19.12
N LEU A 73 -14.01 -0.88 19.14
CA LEU A 73 -14.09 0.20 18.15
C LEU A 73 -12.74 0.75 17.66
N ARG A 74 -11.84 1.17 18.56
CA ARG A 74 -10.54 1.76 18.17
C ARG A 74 -9.64 0.75 17.45
N GLN A 75 -9.63 -0.50 17.92
CA GLN A 75 -8.84 -1.58 17.32
C GLN A 75 -9.45 -2.04 15.99
N LYS A 76 -10.78 -2.15 15.92
CA LYS A 76 -11.53 -2.42 14.68
C LYS A 76 -11.23 -1.37 13.62
N PHE A 77 -11.31 -0.08 13.99
CA PHE A 77 -10.99 1.02 13.08
C PHE A 77 -9.53 0.95 12.59
N ASN A 78 -8.60 0.62 13.48
CA ASN A 78 -7.19 0.45 13.15
C ASN A 78 -6.97 -0.69 12.14
N LEU A 79 -7.56 -1.86 12.39
CA LEU A 79 -7.45 -3.00 11.48
C LEU A 79 -8.10 -2.73 10.12
N TYR A 80 -9.21 -1.99 10.06
CA TYR A 80 -9.84 -1.65 8.78
C TYR A 80 -9.03 -0.62 8.00
N SER A 81 -8.36 0.30 8.71
CA SER A 81 -7.34 1.14 8.10
C SER A 81 -6.19 0.30 7.54
N ASP A 82 -5.71 -0.72 8.26
CA ASP A 82 -4.66 -1.62 7.77
C ASP A 82 -5.10 -2.43 6.57
N ALA A 83 -6.35 -2.92 6.56
CA ALA A 83 -6.93 -3.59 5.40
C ALA A 83 -6.99 -2.67 4.16
N ILE A 84 -7.31 -1.38 4.34
CA ILE A 84 -7.26 -0.37 3.27
C ILE A 84 -5.82 -0.20 2.77
N GLY A 85 -4.84 -0.08 3.67
CA GLY A 85 -3.42 0.01 3.31
C GLY A 85 -2.97 -1.18 2.48
N SER A 86 -3.21 -2.40 2.95
CA SER A 86 -2.85 -3.63 2.21
C SER A 86 -3.61 -3.77 0.89
N ALA A 87 -4.84 -3.26 0.78
CA ALA A 87 -5.58 -3.22 -0.49
C ALA A 87 -4.93 -2.29 -1.51
N GLN A 88 -4.46 -1.12 -1.07
CA GLN A 88 -3.70 -0.19 -1.91
C GLN A 88 -2.33 -0.75 -2.30
N GLU A 89 -1.66 -1.44 -1.39
CA GLU A 89 -0.41 -2.14 -1.67
C GLU A 89 -0.61 -3.24 -2.73
N THR A 90 -1.64 -4.09 -2.56
CA THR A 90 -2.02 -5.14 -3.51
C THR A 90 -2.26 -4.55 -4.90
N LYS A 91 -2.98 -3.43 -4.97
CA LYS A 91 -3.23 -2.70 -6.23
C LYS A 91 -1.93 -2.24 -6.89
N SER A 92 -0.99 -1.69 -6.11
CA SER A 92 0.31 -1.25 -6.63
C SER A 92 1.11 -2.41 -7.20
N TRP A 93 1.11 -3.57 -6.54
CA TRP A 93 1.75 -4.78 -7.06
C TRP A 93 1.09 -5.27 -8.36
N LEU A 94 -0.23 -5.18 -8.49
CA LEU A 94 -0.93 -5.49 -9.75
C LEU A 94 -0.60 -4.50 -10.88
N MET A 95 -0.47 -3.21 -10.56
CA MET A 95 0.01 -2.20 -11.52
C MET A 95 1.40 -2.56 -12.02
N THR A 96 2.30 -2.99 -11.12
CA THR A 96 3.63 -3.45 -11.47
C THR A 96 3.58 -4.70 -12.36
N CYS A 97 2.75 -5.70 -12.03
CA CYS A 97 2.60 -6.91 -12.84
C CYS A 97 2.14 -6.55 -14.27
N ASN A 98 1.15 -5.68 -14.40
CA ASN A 98 0.63 -5.23 -15.69
C ASN A 98 1.68 -4.41 -16.47
N GLY A 99 2.38 -3.49 -15.80
CA GLY A 99 3.45 -2.68 -16.41
C GLY A 99 4.63 -3.51 -16.93
N LYS A 100 4.87 -4.69 -16.31
CA LYS A 100 5.86 -5.67 -16.76
C LYS A 100 5.32 -6.66 -17.79
N GLY A 101 4.04 -6.57 -18.16
CA GLY A 101 3.38 -7.50 -19.08
C GLY A 101 3.18 -8.91 -18.52
N LEU A 102 3.20 -9.07 -17.20
CA LEU A 102 3.05 -10.36 -16.52
C LEU A 102 1.58 -10.78 -16.34
N ILE A 103 0.67 -9.81 -16.43
CA ILE A 103 -0.78 -10.01 -16.49
C ILE A 103 -1.34 -9.13 -17.60
N SER A 104 -2.50 -9.50 -18.12
CA SER A 104 -3.22 -8.69 -19.10
C SER A 104 -3.88 -7.47 -18.46
N GLU A 105 -4.12 -6.43 -19.27
CA GLU A 105 -4.91 -5.26 -18.85
C GLU A 105 -6.31 -5.67 -18.37
N GLY A 106 -6.92 -6.70 -18.98
CA GLY A 106 -8.22 -7.23 -18.56
C GLY A 106 -8.20 -7.79 -17.14
N GLU A 107 -7.23 -8.67 -16.84
CA GLU A 107 -7.02 -9.22 -15.48
C GLU A 107 -6.76 -8.11 -14.48
N PHE A 108 -5.88 -7.16 -14.82
CA PHE A 108 -5.59 -6.00 -13.99
C PHE A 108 -6.86 -5.20 -13.65
N LEU A 109 -7.65 -4.81 -14.65
CA LEU A 109 -8.85 -4.00 -14.44
C LEU A 109 -9.92 -4.73 -13.63
N THR A 110 -10.07 -6.05 -13.81
CA THR A 110 -10.97 -6.87 -12.99
C THR A 110 -10.56 -6.84 -11.52
N LEU A 111 -9.28 -7.12 -11.22
CA LEU A 111 -8.77 -7.15 -9.86
C LEU A 111 -8.78 -5.76 -9.21
N ASP A 112 -8.41 -4.72 -9.96
CA ASP A 112 -8.47 -3.32 -9.53
C ASP A 112 -9.89 -2.91 -9.11
N SER A 113 -10.90 -3.35 -9.87
CA SER A 113 -12.32 -3.10 -9.55
C SER A 113 -12.79 -3.80 -8.27
N MET A 114 -12.32 -5.02 -8.03
CA MET A 114 -12.57 -5.75 -6.77
C MET A 114 -11.96 -5.00 -5.59
N ILE A 115 -10.71 -4.56 -5.72
CA ILE A 115 -10.00 -3.78 -4.69
C ILE A 115 -10.74 -2.46 -4.40
N ASP A 116 -11.14 -1.72 -5.43
CA ASP A 116 -11.92 -0.48 -5.27
C ASP A 116 -13.23 -0.71 -4.53
N SER A 117 -13.90 -1.82 -4.83
CA SER A 117 -15.15 -2.19 -4.17
C SER A 117 -14.92 -2.52 -2.69
N ILE A 118 -13.84 -3.25 -2.35
CA ILE A 118 -13.45 -3.53 -0.97
C ILE A 118 -13.16 -2.22 -0.21
N ILE A 119 -12.32 -1.34 -0.77
CA ILE A 119 -11.96 -0.05 -0.15
C ILE A 119 -13.21 0.80 0.09
N LYS A 120 -14.12 0.89 -0.89
CA LYS A 120 -15.39 1.62 -0.75
C LYS A 120 -16.27 1.05 0.37
N MET A 121 -16.40 -0.27 0.46
CA MET A 121 -17.15 -0.92 1.54
C MET A 121 -16.54 -0.65 2.91
N LEU A 122 -15.21 -0.75 3.05
CA LEU A 122 -14.51 -0.48 4.30
C LEU A 122 -14.62 0.99 4.72
N ASN A 123 -14.43 1.92 3.78
CA ASN A 123 -14.62 3.35 4.06
C ASN A 123 -16.02 3.65 4.56
N ARG A 124 -17.05 3.10 3.91
CA ARG A 124 -18.44 3.30 4.34
C ARG A 124 -18.68 2.78 5.77
N ILE A 125 -18.08 1.65 6.13
CA ILE A 125 -18.16 1.12 7.49
C ILE A 125 -17.46 2.07 8.48
N LEU A 126 -16.26 2.55 8.15
CA LEU A 126 -15.49 3.47 8.98
C LEU A 126 -16.19 4.82 9.18
N GLU A 127 -16.81 5.37 8.14
CA GLU A 127 -17.66 6.57 8.21
C GLU A 127 -18.79 6.38 9.21
N ASN A 128 -19.55 5.28 9.08
CA ASN A 128 -20.65 4.97 9.98
C ASN A 128 -20.18 4.75 11.43
N LEU A 129 -19.04 4.07 11.62
CA LEU A 129 -18.45 3.87 12.94
C LEU A 129 -18.05 5.21 13.58
N LYS A 130 -17.49 6.15 12.80
CA LYS A 130 -17.14 7.49 13.28
C LYS A 130 -18.38 8.30 13.66
N ILE A 131 -19.40 8.33 12.78
CA ILE A 131 -20.67 9.06 13.00
C ILE A 131 -21.39 8.56 14.26
N ASN A 132 -21.45 7.24 14.46
CA ASN A 132 -22.13 6.65 15.60
C ASN A 132 -21.35 6.74 16.92
N ASN A 133 -20.08 7.16 16.87
CA ASN A 133 -19.20 7.23 18.04
C ASN A 133 -18.45 8.57 18.10
N SER A 134 -19.17 9.68 17.88
CA SER A 134 -18.61 11.04 17.83
C SER A 134 -17.85 11.48 19.08
N SER A 135 -18.09 10.85 20.24
CA SER A 135 -17.34 11.08 21.48
C SER A 135 -15.92 10.48 21.47
N VAL A 136 -15.61 9.60 20.51
CA VAL A 136 -14.32 8.93 20.36
C VAL A 136 -13.55 9.59 19.22
N SER A 137 -12.38 10.16 19.51
CA SER A 137 -11.49 10.67 18.47
C SER A 137 -10.97 9.52 17.59
N LEU A 138 -11.47 9.48 16.35
CA LEU A 138 -11.11 8.54 15.28
C LEU A 138 -10.63 9.33 14.04
N PRO A 139 -9.77 8.75 13.17
CA PRO A 139 -9.35 9.39 11.92
C PRO A 139 -10.53 9.73 11.01
N ILE A 140 -10.33 10.61 10.02
CA ILE A 140 -11.31 10.81 8.96
C ILE A 140 -11.04 9.75 7.87
N PRO A 141 -12.02 8.90 7.53
CA PRO A 141 -11.86 7.89 6.48
C PRO A 141 -11.93 8.55 5.10
N VAL A 142 -10.79 9.04 4.62
CA VAL A 142 -10.60 9.50 3.25
C VAL A 142 -9.49 8.67 2.64
N VAL A 143 -9.79 8.03 1.51
CA VAL A 143 -8.83 7.19 0.79
C VAL A 143 -8.74 7.70 -0.64
N GLN A 144 -7.51 7.95 -1.08
CA GLN A 144 -7.22 8.41 -2.43
C GLN A 144 -7.15 7.23 -3.40
N ASN A 145 -7.35 7.49 -4.69
CA ASN A 145 -7.02 6.52 -5.72
C ASN A 145 -5.50 6.56 -5.95
N VAL A 146 -4.78 5.52 -5.54
CA VAL A 146 -3.31 5.47 -5.68
C VAL A 146 -2.86 5.52 -7.13
N ARG A 147 -3.69 5.09 -8.08
CA ARG A 147 -3.39 5.14 -9.53
C ARG A 147 -3.22 6.57 -10.04
N THR A 148 -3.79 7.56 -9.34
CA THR A 148 -3.72 8.98 -9.70
C THR A 148 -2.70 9.75 -8.87
N LEU A 149 -2.00 9.11 -7.93
CA LEU A 149 -0.99 9.78 -7.12
C LEU A 149 0.28 9.98 -7.94
N PRO A 150 0.78 11.23 -8.06
CA PRO A 150 1.99 11.51 -8.84
C PRO A 150 3.18 10.64 -8.40
N CYS A 151 3.36 10.45 -7.08
CA CYS A 151 4.47 9.65 -6.57
C CYS A 151 4.38 8.19 -7.02
N VAL A 152 3.19 7.61 -7.01
CA VAL A 152 2.97 6.21 -7.43
C VAL A 152 3.14 6.10 -8.94
N GLN A 153 2.64 7.06 -9.73
CA GLN A 153 2.82 7.08 -11.18
C GLN A 153 4.29 7.19 -11.58
N THR A 154 5.06 8.07 -10.96
CA THR A 154 6.49 8.22 -11.22
C THR A 154 7.27 7.00 -10.77
N ALA A 155 6.94 6.39 -9.62
CA ALA A 155 7.55 5.13 -9.20
C ALA A 155 7.24 3.96 -10.16
N GLN A 156 6.01 3.86 -10.67
CA GLN A 156 5.63 2.84 -11.65
C GLN A 156 6.34 3.03 -13.01
N ARG A 157 6.54 4.29 -13.44
CA ARG A 157 7.38 4.61 -14.59
C ARG A 157 8.83 4.17 -14.38
N LEU A 158 9.40 4.47 -13.21
CA LEU A 158 10.75 4.05 -12.84
C LEU A 158 10.89 2.52 -12.86
N VAL A 159 9.90 1.78 -12.32
CA VAL A 159 9.88 0.31 -12.39
C VAL A 159 9.92 -0.17 -13.84
N LYS A 160 9.07 0.39 -14.70
CA LYS A 160 9.01 0.02 -16.11
C LYS A 160 10.34 0.26 -16.82
N GLU A 161 10.92 1.44 -16.66
CA GLU A 161 12.22 1.80 -17.27
C GLU A 161 13.33 0.83 -16.84
N LEU A 162 13.44 0.57 -15.53
CA LEU A 162 14.46 -0.34 -15.00
C LEU A 162 14.23 -1.79 -15.44
N TYR A 163 12.97 -2.20 -15.61
CA TYR A 163 12.65 -3.54 -16.08
C TYR A 163 12.96 -3.72 -17.57
N GLU A 164 12.68 -2.72 -18.41
CA GLU A 164 13.07 -2.75 -19.82
C GLU A 164 14.59 -2.86 -19.98
N LEU A 165 15.35 -2.10 -19.18
CA LEU A 165 16.81 -2.22 -19.11
C LEU A 165 17.25 -3.61 -18.62
N GLN A 166 16.58 -4.19 -17.62
CA GLN A 166 16.85 -5.54 -17.14
C GLN A 166 16.70 -6.57 -18.27
N CYS A 167 15.64 -6.47 -19.07
CA CYS A 167 15.32 -7.39 -20.15
C CYS A 167 16.37 -7.39 -21.29
N ILE A 168 17.02 -6.26 -21.55
CA ILE A 168 18.05 -6.14 -22.60
C ILE A 168 19.49 -6.24 -22.07
N SER A 169 19.65 -6.35 -20.75
CA SER A 169 20.98 -6.44 -20.12
C SER A 169 21.67 -7.76 -20.44
N HIS A 170 22.98 -7.69 -20.66
CA HIS A 170 23.82 -8.86 -20.92
C HIS A 170 24.79 -9.06 -19.77
N GLY A 171 24.94 -10.29 -19.27
CA GLY A 171 25.85 -10.62 -18.18
C GLY A 171 25.17 -10.66 -16.81
N GLU A 172 25.49 -11.71 -16.04
CA GLU A 172 24.79 -12.06 -14.80
C GLU A 172 24.84 -10.94 -13.75
N TRP A 173 25.98 -10.25 -13.64
CA TRP A 173 26.15 -9.19 -12.64
C TRP A 173 25.25 -7.97 -12.90
N TYR A 174 25.15 -7.51 -14.15
CA TYR A 174 24.32 -6.36 -14.50
C TYR A 174 22.85 -6.67 -14.36
N SER A 175 22.43 -7.84 -14.82
CA SER A 175 21.07 -8.34 -14.67
C SER A 175 20.67 -8.44 -13.19
N TYR A 176 21.59 -8.89 -12.33
CA TYR A 176 21.39 -8.92 -10.88
C TYR A 176 21.19 -7.51 -10.30
N ILE A 177 22.05 -6.55 -10.61
CA ILE A 177 21.91 -5.16 -10.10
C ILE A 177 20.58 -4.55 -10.57
N LEU A 178 20.23 -4.70 -11.85
CA LEU A 178 18.97 -4.23 -12.40
C LEU A 178 17.76 -4.87 -11.71
N LYS A 179 17.80 -6.18 -11.45
CA LYS A 179 16.77 -6.86 -10.67
C LYS A 179 16.61 -6.27 -9.27
N GLN A 180 17.71 -5.93 -8.58
CA GLN A 180 17.65 -5.25 -7.29
C GLN A 180 17.03 -3.85 -7.42
N MET A 181 17.38 -3.09 -8.47
CA MET A 181 16.81 -1.77 -8.73
C MET A 181 15.30 -1.84 -9.01
N VAL A 182 14.85 -2.78 -9.87
CA VAL A 182 13.43 -3.02 -10.17
C VAL A 182 12.66 -3.37 -8.91
N THR A 183 13.25 -4.23 -8.08
CA THR A 183 12.67 -4.64 -6.80
C THR A 183 12.48 -3.44 -5.86
N SER A 184 13.53 -2.66 -5.63
CA SER A 184 13.45 -1.47 -4.78
C SER A 184 12.47 -0.44 -5.34
N ALA A 185 12.48 -0.20 -6.66
CA ALA A 185 11.52 0.70 -7.29
C ALA A 185 10.06 0.24 -7.11
N SER A 186 9.83 -1.08 -7.15
CA SER A 186 8.50 -1.65 -6.89
C SER A 186 8.08 -1.46 -5.43
N ASN A 187 9.02 -1.59 -4.49
CA ASN A 187 8.78 -1.31 -3.07
C ASN A 187 8.47 0.18 -2.81
N ILE A 188 9.09 1.12 -3.55
CA ILE A 188 8.72 2.55 -3.47
C ILE A 188 7.23 2.71 -3.80
N ALA A 189 6.78 2.14 -4.92
CA ALA A 189 5.40 2.25 -5.37
C ALA A 189 4.42 1.58 -4.39
N SER A 190 4.79 0.44 -3.80
CA SER A 190 3.96 -0.28 -2.84
C SER A 190 3.85 0.49 -1.52
N HIS A 191 4.97 0.95 -0.95
CA HIS A 191 4.98 1.74 0.29
C HIS A 191 4.28 3.10 0.14
N ALA A 192 4.48 3.79 -0.98
CA ALA A 192 3.75 5.02 -1.26
C ALA A 192 2.23 4.77 -1.31
N SER A 193 1.80 3.64 -1.89
CA SER A 193 0.38 3.26 -1.94
C SER A 193 -0.17 2.88 -0.56
N GLU A 194 0.57 2.11 0.23
CA GLU A 194 0.17 1.69 1.57
C GLU A 194 0.09 2.88 2.55
N SER A 195 0.85 3.95 2.28
CA SER A 195 0.76 5.20 3.04
C SER A 195 -0.61 5.89 2.95
N GLU A 196 -1.49 5.48 2.03
CA GLU A 196 -2.88 5.96 1.93
C GLU A 196 -3.84 5.33 2.96
N GLN A 197 -3.34 4.52 3.91
CA GLN A 197 -4.12 4.13 5.10
C GLN A 197 -4.35 5.33 6.04
N LEU A 198 -5.25 5.21 7.03
CA LEU A 198 -5.84 6.38 7.71
C LEU A 198 -5.00 7.00 8.85
N TYR A 199 -4.02 6.29 9.42
CA TYR A 199 -3.33 6.78 10.63
C TYR A 199 -2.04 7.55 10.30
N PRO A 200 -1.91 8.84 10.67
CA PRO A 200 -0.76 9.68 10.32
C PRO A 200 0.62 9.08 10.61
N LYS A 201 0.80 8.48 11.80
CA LYS A 201 2.08 7.84 12.18
C LYS A 201 2.44 6.67 11.27
N LYS A 202 1.46 5.88 10.86
CA LYS A 202 1.66 4.75 9.93
C LYS A 202 1.93 5.27 8.52
N LYS A 203 1.23 6.33 8.08
CA LYS A 203 1.51 7.00 6.80
C LYS A 203 2.98 7.42 6.72
N LEU A 204 3.47 8.12 7.75
CA LEU A 204 4.86 8.55 7.85
C LEU A 204 5.85 7.38 7.83
N ALA A 205 5.52 6.27 8.50
CA ALA A 205 6.37 5.08 8.49
C ALA A 205 6.53 4.51 7.07
N PHE A 206 5.45 4.39 6.30
CA PHE A 206 5.51 3.91 4.92
C PHE A 206 6.21 4.88 3.98
N LEU A 207 5.97 6.19 4.11
CA LEU A 207 6.71 7.19 3.32
C LEU A 207 8.21 7.15 3.63
N ASN A 208 8.61 6.93 4.88
CA ASN A 208 10.01 6.72 5.24
C ASN A 208 10.61 5.47 4.59
N LEU A 209 9.87 4.36 4.53
CA LEU A 209 10.33 3.15 3.83
C LEU A 209 10.50 3.41 2.34
N ALA A 210 9.57 4.13 1.70
CA ALA A 210 9.69 4.52 0.29
C ALA A 210 10.94 5.39 0.03
N ILE A 211 11.28 6.32 0.93
CA ILE A 211 12.52 7.12 0.84
C ILE A 211 13.77 6.25 0.96
N GLN A 212 13.76 5.26 1.87
CA GLN A 212 14.89 4.33 2.01
C GLN A 212 15.11 3.54 0.73
N GLU A 213 14.05 3.00 0.14
CA GLU A 213 14.12 2.27 -1.13
C GLU A 213 14.57 3.17 -2.29
N SER A 214 14.12 4.43 -2.34
CA SER A 214 14.59 5.37 -3.37
C SER A 214 16.09 5.65 -3.26
N ASN A 215 16.65 5.68 -2.05
CA ASN A 215 18.09 5.81 -1.84
C ASN A 215 18.86 4.56 -2.28
N VAL A 216 18.26 3.37 -2.14
CA VAL A 216 18.84 2.12 -2.66
C VAL A 216 18.94 2.17 -4.18
N VAL A 217 17.87 2.56 -4.87
CA VAL A 217 17.89 2.72 -6.34
C VAL A 217 18.94 3.76 -6.76
N LYS A 218 19.03 4.90 -6.06
CA LYS A 218 20.04 5.94 -6.33
C LYS A 218 21.47 5.43 -6.16
N ALA A 219 21.73 4.63 -5.12
CA ALA A 219 23.05 4.05 -4.89
C ALA A 219 23.47 3.10 -6.02
N TYR A 220 22.55 2.24 -6.48
CA TYR A 220 22.81 1.37 -7.64
C TYR A 220 22.99 2.17 -8.93
N LEU A 221 22.19 3.22 -9.16
CA LEU A 221 22.34 4.10 -10.32
C LEU A 221 23.74 4.73 -10.38
N ASN A 222 24.24 5.23 -9.25
CA ASN A 222 25.59 5.79 -9.14
C ASN A 222 26.67 4.73 -9.41
N LEU A 223 26.49 3.52 -8.90
CA LEU A 223 27.39 2.39 -9.19
C LEU A 223 27.41 2.10 -10.68
N MET A 224 26.24 2.05 -11.34
CA MET A 224 26.14 1.74 -12.76
C MET A 224 26.84 2.79 -13.63
N MET A 225 26.69 4.07 -13.29
CA MET A 225 27.40 5.19 -13.92
C MET A 225 28.92 5.08 -13.72
N SER A 226 29.38 4.73 -12.51
CA SER A 226 30.82 4.59 -12.22
C SER A 226 31.50 3.47 -13.03
N LYS A 227 30.71 2.48 -13.46
CA LYS A 227 31.16 1.35 -14.29
C LYS A 227 31.00 1.62 -15.79
N GLY A 228 30.54 2.80 -16.18
CA GLY A 228 30.35 3.19 -17.58
C GLY A 228 29.25 2.40 -18.30
N ILE A 229 28.26 1.87 -17.56
CA ILE A 229 27.20 1.05 -18.15
C ILE A 229 26.10 1.93 -18.74
N TYR A 230 25.74 2.99 -18.02
CA TYR A 230 24.84 4.00 -18.54
C TYR A 230 25.64 5.16 -19.12
N ASP A 231 25.16 5.66 -20.24
CA ASP A 231 25.57 6.99 -20.69
C ASP A 231 25.01 8.06 -19.75
N ARG A 232 25.50 9.29 -19.94
CA ARG A 232 25.09 10.43 -19.12
C ARG A 232 23.60 10.75 -19.29
N GLU A 233 23.03 10.51 -20.47
CA GLU A 233 21.63 10.83 -20.76
C GLU A 233 20.70 9.91 -19.96
N LYS A 234 20.91 8.59 -20.05
CA LYS A 234 20.14 7.59 -19.31
C LYS A 234 20.31 7.73 -17.80
N TYR A 235 21.52 8.07 -17.35
CA TYR A 235 21.77 8.36 -15.93
C TYR A 235 20.93 9.54 -15.42
N GLU A 236 20.93 10.67 -16.14
CA GLU A 236 20.16 11.85 -15.70
C GLU A 236 18.65 11.58 -15.78
N GLU A 237 18.16 10.87 -16.80
CA GLU A 237 16.75 10.49 -16.91
C GLU A 237 16.26 9.70 -15.68
N ILE A 238 16.98 8.63 -15.30
CA ILE A 238 16.60 7.81 -14.13
C ILE A 238 16.76 8.62 -12.84
N LYS A 239 17.81 9.44 -12.74
CA LYS A 239 18.06 10.29 -11.58
C LYS A 239 16.94 11.30 -11.37
N GLU A 240 16.45 11.95 -12.43
CA GLU A 240 15.34 12.90 -12.37
C GLU A 240 14.07 12.23 -11.82
N MET A 241 13.74 11.01 -12.28
CA MET A 241 12.61 10.26 -11.74
C MET A 241 12.76 9.96 -10.24
N ILE A 242 13.96 9.58 -9.79
CA ILE A 242 14.23 9.32 -8.36
C ILE A 242 14.10 10.61 -7.54
N GLU A 243 14.62 11.73 -8.03
CA GLU A 243 14.58 13.01 -7.35
C GLU A 243 13.16 13.58 -7.27
N GLU A 244 12.35 13.37 -8.32
CA GLU A 244 10.92 13.69 -8.32
C GLU A 244 10.16 12.86 -7.27
N ILE A 245 10.40 11.54 -7.21
CA ILE A 245 9.83 10.65 -6.19
C ILE A 245 10.19 11.15 -4.78
N GLN A 246 11.47 11.42 -4.53
CA GLN A 246 11.95 11.90 -3.22
C GLN A 246 11.28 13.21 -2.84
N TYR A 247 11.17 14.15 -3.78
CA TYR A 247 10.47 15.40 -3.57
C TYR A 247 9.01 15.18 -3.17
N LEU A 248 8.27 14.36 -3.92
CA LEU A 248 6.85 14.07 -3.68
C LEU A 248 6.62 13.40 -2.32
N LEU A 249 7.47 12.42 -1.96
CA LEU A 249 7.42 11.74 -0.65
C LEU A 249 7.63 12.75 0.50
N ILE A 250 8.61 13.64 0.38
CA ILE A 250 8.89 14.68 1.38
C ILE A 250 7.72 15.66 1.52
N GLN A 251 7.07 16.05 0.42
CA GLN A 251 5.89 16.92 0.49
C GLN A 251 4.73 16.22 1.23
N GLY A 252 4.48 14.94 0.93
CA GLY A 252 3.48 14.14 1.65
C GLY A 252 3.77 14.07 3.14
N MET A 253 5.03 13.84 3.53
CA MET A 253 5.43 13.83 4.94
C MET A 253 5.21 15.18 5.64
N LYS A 254 5.53 16.31 4.98
CA LYS A 254 5.29 17.65 5.52
C LYS A 254 3.81 17.95 5.72
N GLN A 255 2.97 17.51 4.79
CA GLN A 255 1.52 17.64 4.93
C GLN A 255 1.02 16.86 6.16
N ILE A 256 1.44 15.61 6.32
CA ILE A 256 1.05 14.77 7.46
C ILE A 256 1.57 15.33 8.79
N ASP A 257 2.81 15.85 8.84
CA ASP A 257 3.34 16.50 10.03
C ASP A 257 2.51 17.73 10.44
N THR A 258 2.04 18.49 9.45
CA THR A 258 1.12 19.61 9.68
C THR A 258 -0.22 19.12 10.24
N GLU A 259 -0.79 18.04 9.68
CA GLU A 259 -2.03 17.44 10.20
C GLU A 259 -1.88 16.96 11.65
N ILE A 260 -0.75 16.35 12.01
CA ILE A 260 -0.48 15.89 13.38
C ILE A 260 -0.40 17.08 14.34
N LYS A 261 0.32 18.15 13.96
CA LYS A 261 0.47 19.35 14.80
C LYS A 261 -0.83 20.08 15.06
N VAL A 262 -1.78 20.04 14.12
CA VAL A 262 -3.13 20.63 14.30
C VAL A 262 -3.98 19.79 15.27
N LEU A 263 -3.69 18.49 15.42
CA LEU A 263 -4.43 17.57 16.28
C LEU A 263 -3.88 17.48 17.73
N MET A 264 -2.70 18.04 18.00
CA MET A 264 -2.05 18.08 19.32
C MET A 264 -2.31 19.41 20.03
#